data_AF-A0A0J1FKW4-F1
#
_entry.id   AF-A0A0J1FKW4-F1
#
_cell.length_a   1.000
_cell.length_b   1.000
_cell.length_c   1.000
_cell.angle_alpha   90.00
_cell.angle_beta   90.00
_cell.angle_gamma   90.00
#
_symmetry.space_group_name_H-M   'P 1'
#
loop_
_entity.id
_entity.type
_entity.pdbx_description
1 polymer ?
#
loop_
_entity_poly.entity_id
_entity_poly.type
_entity_poly.pdbx_seq_one_letter_code
_entity_poly.pdbx_strand_id
1 'polypeptide(L)' 'MTAKELTEFCNAHPMLANYKRPRFYRFVEELPFTATGKKMHFKIREQAATDLARGLLERV' A
#
# COMPACT_ATOMS: atom_id res chain seq x y z
N MET A 1 -11.78 5.88 6.24
CA MET A 1 -10.57 5.12 6.56
C MET A 1 -9.36 5.88 6.03
N THR A 2 -8.43 6.20 6.90
CA THR A 2 -7.23 7.01 6.68
C THR A 2 -5.97 6.15 6.76
N ALA A 3 -4.84 6.66 6.29
CA ALA A 3 -3.56 5.95 6.38
C ALA A 3 -3.12 5.75 7.85
N LYS A 4 -3.44 6.70 8.73
CA LYS A 4 -3.19 6.60 10.17
C LYS A 4 -3.96 5.46 10.82
N GLU A 5 -5.26 5.34 10.56
CA GLU A 5 -6.09 4.24 11.08
C GLU A 5 -5.55 2.87 10.63
N LEU A 6 -5.11 2.74 9.37
CA LEU A 6 -4.49 1.51 8.87
C LEU A 6 -3.16 1.19 9.57
N THR A 7 -2.36 2.23 9.86
CA THR A 7 -1.08 2.09 10.55
C THR A 7 -1.28 1.67 12.00
N GLU A 8 -2.23 2.28 12.70
CA GLU A 8 -2.63 1.90 14.07
C GLU A 8 -3.12 0.45 14.10
N PHE A 9 -3.93 0.03 13.13
CA PHE A 9 -4.35 -1.37 12.99
C PHE A 9 -3.16 -2.32 12.81
N CYS A 10 -2.21 -2.01 11.92
CA CYS A 10 -1.00 -2.80 11.75
C CYS A 10 -0.10 -2.80 13.01
N ASN A 11 -0.08 -1.69 13.76
CA ASN A 11 0.71 -1.55 14.97
C ASN A 11 0.16 -2.37 16.15
N ALA A 12 -1.17 -2.46 16.25
CA ALA A 12 -1.85 -3.22 17.28
C ALA A 12 -1.83 -4.74 17.03
N HIS A 13 -1.51 -5.19 15.81
CA HIS A 13 -1.60 -6.60 15.45
C HIS A 13 -0.44 -7.43 16.07
N PRO A 14 -0.71 -8.37 17.00
CA PRO A 14 0.33 -9.05 17.78
C PRO A 14 1.23 -9.97 16.92
N MET A 15 0.71 -10.48 15.80
CA MET A 15 1.46 -11.35 14.88
C MET A 15 2.17 -10.59 13.74
N LEU A 16 2.18 -9.25 13.75
CA LEU A 16 2.82 -8.44 12.72
C LEU A 16 4.03 -7.70 13.27
N ALA A 17 5.22 -8.24 12.99
CA ALA A 17 6.49 -7.64 13.39
C ALA A 17 6.68 -6.23 12.78
N ASN A 18 7.31 -5.33 13.53
CA ASN A 18 7.47 -3.92 13.17
C ASN A 18 8.06 -3.70 11.76
N TYR A 19 9.06 -4.49 11.37
CA TYR A 19 9.74 -4.34 10.07
C TYR A 19 8.87 -4.74 8.87
N LYS A 20 7.78 -5.50 9.08
CA LYS A 20 6.82 -5.90 8.04
C LYS A 20 5.71 -4.87 7.83
N ARG A 21 5.64 -3.85 8.69
CA ARG A 21 4.57 -2.85 8.63
C ARG A 21 4.78 -1.90 7.45
N PRO A 22 3.71 -1.49 6.76
CA PRO A 22 3.81 -0.52 5.68
C PRO A 22 4.26 0.83 6.24
N ARG A 23 5.13 1.53 5.51
CA ARG A 23 5.59 2.89 5.86
C ARG A 23 4.92 3.98 5.03
N PHE A 24 4.26 3.56 3.96
CA PHE A 24 3.71 4.42 2.93
C PHE A 24 2.37 3.87 2.51
N TYR A 25 1.40 4.76 2.33
CA TYR A 25 0.06 4.43 1.89
C TYR A 25 -0.34 5.35 0.75
N ARG A 26 -1.14 4.80 -0.17
CA ARG A 26 -1.86 5.58 -1.17
C ARG A 26 -3.18 4.90 -1.44
N PHE A 27 -4.24 5.69 -1.35
CA PHE A 27 -5.56 5.27 -1.79
C PHE A 27 -5.67 5.51 -3.29
N VAL A 28 -6.18 4.51 -3.99
CA VAL A 28 -6.42 4.53 -5.43
C VAL A 28 -7.85 4.04 -5.66
N GLU A 29 -8.48 4.53 -6.72
CA GLU A 29 -9.84 4.12 -7.07
C GLU A 29 -9.88 2.65 -7.52
N GLU A 30 -8.85 2.20 -8.25
CA GLU A 30 -8.77 0.84 -8.75
C GLU A 30 -7.32 0.32 -8.76
N LEU A 31 -7.15 -1.00 -8.63
CA LEU A 31 -5.89 -1.69 -8.84
C LEU A 31 -5.87 -2.34 -10.24
N PRO A 32 -4.71 -2.49 -10.87
CA PRO A 32 -4.62 -3.20 -12.14
C PRO A 32 -4.87 -4.70 -11.95
N PHE A 33 -5.88 -5.22 -12.64
CA PHE A 33 -6.23 -6.65 -12.66
C PHE A 33 -6.11 -7.25 -14.07
N THR A 34 -5.82 -8.55 -14.14
CA THR A 34 -5.93 -9.32 -15.39
C THR A 34 -7.39 -9.47 -15.82
N ALA A 35 -7.62 -9.89 -17.05
CA ALA A 35 -8.96 -10.24 -17.55
C ALA A 35 -9.68 -11.30 -16.68
N THR A 36 -8.91 -12.10 -15.93
CA THR A 36 -9.39 -13.11 -14.98
C THR A 36 -9.48 -12.62 -13.53
N GLY A 37 -9.29 -11.32 -13.27
CA GLY A 37 -9.42 -10.72 -11.94
C GLY A 37 -8.21 -10.91 -11.02
N LYS A 38 -7.06 -11.38 -11.52
CA LYS A 38 -5.83 -11.48 -10.71
C LYS A 38 -5.11 -10.14 -10.64
N LYS A 39 -4.69 -9.72 -9.46
CA LYS A 39 -3.91 -8.49 -9.27
C LYS A 39 -2.59 -8.58 -10.04
N MET A 40 -2.30 -7.59 -10.86
CA MET A 40 -1.01 -7.50 -11.56
C MET A 40 0.06 -6.90 -10.65
N HIS A 41 0.62 -7.72 -9.75
CA HIS A 41 1.63 -7.27 -8.78
C HIS A 41 2.81 -6.52 -9.40
N PHE A 42 3.24 -6.90 -10.61
CA PHE A 42 4.32 -6.20 -11.33
C PHE A 42 3.96 -4.74 -11.61
N LYS A 43 2.78 -4.49 -12.22
CA LYS A 43 2.29 -3.13 -12.48
C LYS A 43 2.08 -2.32 -11.19
N ILE A 44 1.58 -2.96 -10.13
CA ILE A 44 1.40 -2.31 -8.83
C ILE A 44 2.75 -1.86 -8.25
N ARG A 45 3.81 -2.66 -8.40
CA ARG A 45 5.17 -2.28 -7.94
C ARG A 45 5.74 -1.12 -8.74
N GLU A 46 5.61 -1.14 -10.06
CA GLU A 46 6.06 -0.03 -10.92
C GLU A 46 5.31 1.27 -10.61
N GLN A 47 4.00 1.16 -10.41
CA GLN A 47 3.16 2.28 -10.00
C GLN A 47 3.61 2.82 -8.64
N ALA A 48 3.81 1.96 -7.64
CA ALA A 48 4.28 2.38 -6.31
C ALA A 48 5.65 3.09 -6.37
N ALA A 49 6.58 2.62 -7.19
CA ALA A 49 7.88 3.28 -7.39
C ALA A 49 7.73 4.66 -8.04
N THR A 50 6.87 4.76 -9.07
CA THR A 50 6.55 6.02 -9.75
C THR A 50 5.86 7.00 -8.80
N ASP A 51 4.93 6.50 -7.98
CA ASP A 51 4.17 7.28 -7.02
C ASP A 51 5.04 7.82 -5.90
N LEU A 52 6.01 7.01 -5.43
CA LEU A 52 7.02 7.45 -4.49
C LEU A 52 7.87 8.59 -5.09
N ALA A 53 8.35 8.42 -6.33
CA ALA A 53 9.13 9.45 -7.01
C ALA A 53 8.34 10.76 -7.23
N ARG A 54 7.01 10.66 -7.37
CA ARG A 54 6.10 11.81 -7.49
C ARG A 54 5.63 12.39 -6.16
N GLY A 55 6.03 11.81 -5.02
CA GLY A 55 5.61 12.26 -3.69
C GLY A 55 4.12 12.03 -3.39
N LEU A 56 3.49 11.09 -4.08
CA LEU A 56 2.05 10.80 -3.96
C LEU A 56 1.72 9.79 -2.86
N LEU A 57 2.74 9.24 -2.20
CA LEU A 57 2.57 8.32 -1.06
C LEU A 57 2.56 9.10 0.25
N GLU A 58 1.53 8.90 1.05
CA GLU A 58 1.45 9.40 2.42
C GLU A 58 2.34 8.54 3.33
N ARG A 59 3.30 9.18 4.01
CA ARG A 59 4.14 8.53 5.02
C ARG A 59 3.47 8.65 6.38
N VAL A 60 3.35 7.52 7.08
CA VAL A 60 2.74 7.43 8.42
C VAL A 60 3.76 6.90 9.41
#